data_AF-A0A2S6SWX5-F1
#
_entry.id   AF-A0A2S6SWX5-F1
#
_cell.length_a   1.000
_cell.length_b   1.000
_cell.length_c   1.000
_cell.angle_alpha   90.00
_cell.angle_beta   90.00
_cell.angle_gamma   90.00
#
_symmetry.space_group_name_H-M   'P 1'
#
loop_
_entity.id
_entity.type
_entity.pdbx_description
1 polymer ?
#
loop_
_entity_poly.entity_id
_entity_poly.type
_entity_poly.pdbx_seq_one_letter_code
_entity_poly.pdbx_strand_id
1 'polypeptide(L)'
;MEKIHKLTEKTGIMLWKTSSLWQNVLRSSLKKFSLTLNEFILLETILELSRNNKEISQVDVSSACGVDISVVSTVLKILNSKKFIKRKTAYDNRKRILELTPDAITLLNRILPITQALEKKLFEKLGREEINFSNSLRLILGKKIRVKAEK
;
A
#
# COMPACT_ATOMS: atom_id res chain seq x y z
N MET A 1 -19.57 32.26 5.06
CA MET A 1 -18.35 31.69 5.69
C MET A 1 -18.66 30.48 6.59
N GLU A 2 -19.79 30.45 7.31
CA GLU A 2 -20.18 29.36 8.22
C GLU A 2 -20.35 27.96 7.57
N LYS A 3 -20.86 27.88 6.32
CA LYS A 3 -21.02 26.61 5.58
C LYS A 3 -19.70 25.91 5.20
N ILE A 4 -18.62 26.67 5.00
CA ILE A 4 -17.31 26.12 4.61
C ILE A 4 -16.63 25.49 5.83
N HIS A 5 -16.79 26.09 7.00
CA HIS A 5 -16.26 25.57 8.27
C HIS A 5 -16.86 24.19 8.62
N LYS A 6 -18.16 24.01 8.38
CA LYS A 6 -18.87 22.74 8.63
C LYS A 6 -18.48 21.60 7.68
N LEU A 7 -17.92 21.91 6.50
CA LEU A 7 -17.49 20.89 5.54
C LEU A 7 -16.14 20.27 5.94
N THR A 8 -15.24 21.05 6.55
CA THR A 8 -13.90 20.60 6.96
C THR A 8 -13.91 19.68 8.17
N GLU A 9 -15.01 19.65 8.93
CA GLU A 9 -15.20 18.79 10.11
C GLU A 9 -15.82 17.42 9.76
N LYS A 10 -16.29 17.21 8.53
CA LYS A 10 -16.84 15.90 8.14
C LYS A 10 -15.73 14.86 8.11
N THR A 11 -15.90 13.77 8.86
CA THR A 11 -14.93 12.66 8.94
C THR A 11 -14.51 12.12 7.58
N GLY A 12 -15.44 11.96 6.63
CA GLY A 12 -15.11 11.51 5.28
C GLY A 12 -14.22 12.48 4.50
N ILE A 13 -14.41 13.79 4.68
CA ILE A 13 -13.56 14.82 4.05
C ILE A 13 -12.18 14.84 4.69
N MET A 14 -12.10 14.72 6.02
CA MET A 14 -10.82 14.58 6.72
C MET A 14 -10.06 13.34 6.27
N LEU A 15 -10.74 12.19 6.16
CA LEU A 15 -10.16 10.94 5.65
C LEU A 15 -9.59 11.13 4.24
N TRP A 16 -10.36 11.76 3.33
CA TRP A 16 -9.90 12.04 1.97
C TRP A 16 -8.70 12.97 1.93
N LYS A 17 -8.71 14.06 2.70
CA LYS A 17 -7.58 15.01 2.78
C LYS A 17 -6.33 14.34 3.36
N THR A 18 -6.49 13.56 4.43
CA THR A 18 -5.38 12.84 5.08
C THR A 18 -4.79 11.78 4.16
N SER A 19 -5.64 11.00 3.46
CA SER A 19 -5.17 10.05 2.44
C SER A 19 -4.43 10.77 1.32
N SER A 20 -4.96 11.88 0.81
CA SER A 20 -4.31 12.67 -0.25
C SER A 20 -2.96 13.23 0.18
N LEU A 21 -2.86 13.72 1.43
CA LEU A 21 -1.60 14.19 2.02
C LEU A 21 -0.55 13.06 2.05
N TRP A 22 -0.92 11.89 2.58
CA TRP A 22 -0.04 10.71 2.61
C TRP A 22 0.42 10.32 1.20
N GLN A 23 -0.51 10.22 0.23
CA GLN A 23 -0.18 9.89 -1.15
C GLN A 23 0.80 10.90 -1.77
N ASN A 24 0.61 12.21 -1.52
CA ASN A 24 1.47 13.25 -2.07
C ASN A 24 2.88 13.20 -1.48
N VAL A 25 3.01 12.95 -0.17
CA VAL A 25 4.31 12.77 0.50
C VAL A 25 5.06 11.61 -0.15
N LEU A 26 4.43 10.44 -0.31
CA LEU A 26 5.08 9.29 -0.94
C LEU A 26 5.40 9.53 -2.43
N ARG A 27 4.50 10.13 -3.20
CA ARG A 27 4.75 10.46 -4.61
C ARG A 27 6.00 11.32 -4.76
N SER A 28 6.21 12.27 -3.87
CA SER A 28 7.38 13.16 -3.92
C SER A 28 8.71 12.41 -3.79
N SER A 29 8.77 11.40 -2.90
CA SER A 29 9.98 10.60 -2.69
C SER A 29 10.21 9.55 -3.77
N LEU A 30 9.15 9.11 -4.45
CA LEU A 30 9.23 8.09 -5.51
C LEU A 30 9.71 8.64 -6.86
N LYS A 31 9.58 9.96 -7.09
CA LYS A 31 10.02 10.61 -8.34
C LYS A 31 11.47 10.29 -8.71
N LYS A 32 12.39 10.31 -7.73
CA LYS A 32 13.82 10.00 -7.95
C LYS A 32 14.10 8.55 -8.35
N PHE A 33 13.12 7.67 -8.20
CA PHE A 33 13.18 6.26 -8.57
C PHE A 33 12.39 5.93 -9.85
N SER A 34 11.82 6.94 -10.51
CA SER A 34 10.95 6.76 -11.69
C SER A 34 9.79 5.78 -11.43
N LEU A 35 9.26 5.80 -10.21
CA LEU A 35 8.11 5.01 -9.79
C LEU A 35 6.90 5.89 -9.52
N THR A 36 5.74 5.42 -9.94
CA THR A 36 4.44 5.93 -9.49
C THR A 36 4.10 5.34 -8.12
N LEU A 37 3.15 5.96 -7.42
CA LEU A 37 2.67 5.43 -6.14
C LEU A 37 2.08 4.02 -6.29
N ASN A 38 1.27 3.77 -7.32
CA ASN A 38 0.66 2.46 -7.52
C ASN A 38 1.69 1.38 -7.86
N GLU A 39 2.72 1.71 -8.64
CA GLU A 39 3.83 0.79 -8.89
C GLU A 39 4.55 0.41 -7.59
N PHE A 40 4.84 1.39 -6.74
CA PHE A 40 5.47 1.16 -5.44
C PHE A 40 4.59 0.31 -4.52
N ILE A 41 3.32 0.69 -4.33
CA ILE A 41 2.37 -0.03 -3.47
C ILE A 41 2.25 -1.49 -3.91
N LEU A 42 2.20 -1.77 -5.22
CA LEU A 42 2.15 -3.14 -5.71
C LEU A 42 3.44 -3.92 -5.46
N LEU A 43 4.60 -3.31 -5.70
CA LEU A 43 5.90 -3.96 -5.43
C LEU A 43 6.06 -4.30 -3.94
N GLU A 44 5.73 -3.36 -3.05
CA GLU A 44 5.75 -3.57 -1.60
C GLU A 44 4.74 -4.65 -1.18
N THR A 45 3.53 -4.63 -1.74
CA THR A 45 2.50 -5.64 -1.46
C THR A 45 2.95 -7.04 -1.88
N ILE A 46 3.54 -7.19 -3.07
CA ILE A 46 4.08 -8.48 -3.54
C ILE A 46 5.23 -8.94 -2.63
N LEU A 47 6.11 -8.03 -2.20
CA LEU A 47 7.19 -8.36 -1.27
C LEU A 47 6.63 -8.93 0.04
N GLU A 48 5.63 -8.27 0.64
CA GLU A 48 5.04 -8.72 1.90
C GLU A 48 4.31 -10.05 1.74
N LEU A 49 3.52 -10.22 0.67
CA LEU A 49 2.82 -11.47 0.39
C LEU A 49 3.81 -12.63 0.16
N SER A 50 4.97 -12.37 -0.45
CA SER A 50 5.98 -13.40 -0.73
C SER A 50 6.61 -14.03 0.51
N ARG A 51 6.53 -13.36 1.66
CA ARG A 51 7.03 -13.87 2.95
C ARG A 51 6.20 -15.04 3.47
N ASN A 52 4.92 -15.07 3.16
CA ASN A 52 3.96 -16.02 3.72
C ASN A 52 3.32 -16.94 2.67
N ASN A 53 3.36 -16.56 1.40
CA ASN A 53 2.71 -17.29 0.31
C ASN A 53 3.69 -17.57 -0.83
N LYS A 54 3.76 -18.84 -1.25
CA LYS A 54 4.59 -19.29 -2.38
C LYS A 54 3.98 -18.93 -3.73
N GLU A 55 2.67 -18.69 -3.79
CA GLU A 55 1.95 -18.40 -5.04
C GLU A 55 1.07 -17.16 -4.91
N ILE A 56 1.57 -16.02 -5.42
CA ILE A 56 0.85 -14.74 -5.36
C ILE A 56 0.12 -14.51 -6.68
N SER A 57 -1.19 -14.32 -6.61
CA SER A 57 -2.02 -13.92 -7.75
C SER A 57 -2.32 -12.42 -7.77
N GLN A 58 -2.82 -11.92 -8.90
CA GLN A 58 -3.31 -10.54 -9.01
C GLN A 58 -4.50 -10.23 -8.07
N VAL A 59 -5.31 -11.25 -7.74
CA VAL A 59 -6.45 -11.10 -6.82
C VAL A 59 -5.95 -10.92 -5.40
N ASP A 60 -4.92 -11.66 -5.00
CA ASP A 60 -4.29 -11.52 -3.68
C ASP A 60 -3.71 -10.12 -3.51
N VAL A 61 -3.01 -9.62 -4.53
CA VAL A 61 -2.46 -8.25 -4.54
C VAL A 61 -3.56 -7.21 -4.42
N SER A 62 -4.62 -7.30 -5.25
CA SER A 62 -5.76 -6.37 -5.22
C SER A 62 -6.44 -6.35 -3.85
N SER A 63 -6.71 -7.53 -3.27
CA SER A 63 -7.33 -7.64 -1.96
C SER A 63 -6.43 -7.10 -0.84
N ALA A 64 -5.11 -7.27 -0.93
CA ALA A 64 -4.18 -6.86 0.10
C ALA A 64 -3.99 -5.34 0.15
N CYS A 65 -3.85 -4.68 -1.01
CA CYS A 65 -3.60 -3.23 -1.08
C CYS A 65 -4.87 -2.39 -1.27
N GLY A 66 -6.03 -3.01 -1.50
CA GLY A 66 -7.30 -2.32 -1.70
C GLY A 66 -7.39 -1.56 -3.03
N VAL A 67 -6.54 -1.89 -4.00
CA VAL A 67 -6.57 -1.33 -5.36
C VAL A 67 -7.42 -2.21 -6.25
N ASP A 68 -8.27 -1.59 -7.07
CA ASP A 68 -9.13 -2.31 -8.02
C ASP A 68 -8.33 -3.26 -8.94
N ILE A 69 -8.90 -4.43 -9.22
CA ILE A 69 -8.24 -5.50 -9.98
C ILE A 69 -7.82 -5.06 -11.39
N SER A 70 -8.58 -4.16 -12.03
CA SER A 70 -8.25 -3.63 -13.36
C SER A 70 -7.02 -2.72 -13.32
N VAL A 71 -6.92 -1.89 -12.27
CA VAL A 71 -5.77 -1.03 -12.01
C VAL A 71 -4.55 -1.89 -11.68
N VAL A 72 -4.71 -2.90 -10.82
CA VAL A 72 -3.64 -3.87 -10.51
C VAL A 72 -3.12 -4.53 -11.79
N SER A 73 -4.02 -5.06 -12.63
CA SER A 73 -3.64 -5.72 -13.88
C SER A 73 -2.82 -4.80 -14.80
N THR A 74 -3.23 -3.54 -14.92
CA THR A 74 -2.55 -2.51 -15.72
C THR A 74 -1.17 -2.20 -15.16
N VAL A 75 -1.07 -1.93 -13.86
CA VAL A 75 0.21 -1.61 -13.21
C VAL A 75 1.17 -2.79 -13.25
N LEU A 76 0.68 -4.02 -13.06
CA LEU A 76 1.51 -5.22 -13.23
C LEU A 76 2.03 -5.38 -14.66
N LYS A 77 1.35 -4.89 -15.70
CA LYS A 77 1.88 -4.93 -17.07
C LYS A 77 3.07 -3.97 -17.21
N ILE A 78 2.96 -2.79 -16.62
CA ILE A 78 4.03 -1.78 -16.58
C ILE A 78 5.22 -2.28 -15.76
N LEU A 79 5.00 -2.87 -14.59
CA LEU A 79 6.08 -3.44 -13.77
C LEU A 79 6.79 -4.59 -14.49
N ASN A 80 6.06 -5.38 -15.29
CA ASN A 80 6.64 -6.45 -16.09
C ASN A 80 7.50 -5.89 -17.24
N SER A 81 7.05 -4.82 -17.93
CA SER A 81 7.86 -4.18 -18.97
C SER A 81 9.10 -3.49 -18.40
N LYS A 82 9.01 -2.95 -17.17
CA LYS A 82 10.15 -2.46 -16.37
C LYS A 82 11.05 -3.57 -15.80
N LYS A 83 10.74 -4.85 -16.06
CA LYS A 83 11.47 -6.03 -15.56
C LYS A 83 11.55 -6.11 -14.02
N PHE A 84 10.59 -5.52 -13.31
CA PHE A 84 10.51 -5.60 -11.85
C PHE A 84 9.74 -6.81 -11.35
N ILE A 85 8.92 -7.42 -12.19
CA ILE A 85 8.22 -8.66 -11.87
C ILE A 85 8.41 -9.69 -12.96
N LYS A 86 8.24 -10.97 -12.60
CA LYS A 86 8.06 -12.09 -13.51
C LYS A 86 6.66 -12.66 -13.30
N ARG A 87 6.01 -13.02 -14.41
CA ARG A 87 4.76 -13.77 -14.40
C ARG A 87 5.06 -15.20 -14.82
N LYS A 88 4.76 -16.17 -13.97
CA LYS A 88 4.83 -17.60 -14.30
C LYS A 88 3.42 -18.18 -14.36
N THR A 89 3.23 -19.16 -15.22
CA THR A 89 2.04 -20.02 -15.16
C THR A 89 2.26 -21.02 -14.01
N ALA A 90 1.31 -21.14 -13.10
CA ALA A 90 1.36 -22.13 -12.02
C ALA A 90 1.24 -23.55 -12.59
N TYR A 91 1.61 -24.54 -11.78
CA TYR A 91 1.53 -25.96 -12.15
C TYR A 91 0.07 -26.39 -12.42
N ASP A 92 -0.91 -25.79 -11.73
CA ASP A 92 -2.30 -25.76 -12.16
C ASP A 92 -2.46 -24.55 -13.11
N ASN A 93 -2.62 -24.82 -14.40
CA ASN A 93 -2.64 -23.88 -15.54
C ASN A 93 -3.59 -22.66 -15.41
N ARG A 94 -4.35 -22.57 -14.31
CA ARG A 94 -5.34 -21.52 -14.02
C ARG A 94 -4.81 -20.38 -13.14
N LYS A 95 -3.65 -20.50 -12.49
CA LYS A 95 -3.09 -19.43 -11.64
C LYS A 95 -1.83 -18.81 -12.27
N ARG A 96 -1.72 -17.48 -12.24
CA ARG A 96 -0.51 -16.74 -12.62
C ARG A 96 0.23 -16.33 -11.35
N ILE A 97 1.46 -16.79 -11.20
CA ILE A 97 2.33 -16.48 -10.05
C ILE A 97 3.11 -15.21 -10.36
N LEU A 98 3.05 -14.26 -9.42
CA LEU A 98 3.82 -13.01 -9.45
C LEU A 98 5.06 -13.16 -8.56
N GLU A 99 6.23 -12.91 -9.14
CA GLU A 99 7.51 -12.90 -8.41
C GLU A 99 8.24 -11.58 -8.65
N LEU A 100 8.88 -11.05 -7.61
CA LEU A 100 9.79 -9.91 -7.75
C LEU A 100 11.11 -10.36 -8.40
N THR A 101 11.69 -9.50 -9.23
CA THR A 101 13.06 -9.71 -9.73
C THR A 101 14.10 -9.23 -8.71
N PRO A 102 15.36 -9.68 -8.81
CA PRO A 102 16.44 -9.15 -7.99
C PRO A 102 16.61 -7.63 -8.10
N ASP A 103 16.38 -7.06 -9.28
CA ASP A 103 16.42 -5.61 -9.50
C ASP A 103 15.31 -4.88 -8.72
N ALA A 104 14.10 -5.44 -8.69
CA ALA A 104 13.00 -4.90 -7.89
C ALA A 104 13.28 -4.96 -6.39
N ILE A 105 13.87 -6.06 -5.92
CA ILE A 105 14.26 -6.20 -4.51
C ILE A 105 15.33 -5.17 -4.14
N THR A 106 16.35 -5.00 -4.99
CA THR A 106 17.39 -3.98 -4.81
C THR A 106 16.78 -2.57 -4.77
N LEU A 107 15.82 -2.29 -5.65
CA LEU A 107 15.12 -1.02 -5.67
C LEU A 107 14.29 -0.80 -4.39
N LEU A 108 13.53 -1.79 -3.95
CA LEU A 108 12.74 -1.73 -2.72
C LEU A 108 13.62 -1.52 -1.48
N ASN A 109 14.77 -2.18 -1.39
CA ASN A 109 15.73 -1.98 -0.29
C ASN A 109 16.21 -0.53 -0.17
N ARG A 110 16.24 0.22 -1.28
CA ARG A 110 16.59 1.65 -1.29
C ARG A 110 15.41 2.56 -0.95
N ILE A 111 14.18 2.16 -1.33
CA ILE A 111 12.98 2.99 -1.21
C ILE A 111 12.34 2.85 0.17
N LEU A 112 12.22 1.63 0.68
CA LEU A 112 11.49 1.32 1.91
C LEU A 112 11.97 2.14 3.12
N PRO A 113 13.29 2.29 3.39
CA PRO A 113 13.74 3.11 4.52
C PRO A 113 13.30 4.58 4.40
N ILE A 114 13.21 5.11 3.18
CA ILE A 114 12.83 6.50 2.91
C ILE A 114 11.32 6.67 3.12
N THR A 115 10.51 5.78 2.56
CA THR A 115 9.04 5.84 2.70
C THR A 115 8.64 5.63 4.16
N GLN A 116 9.24 4.65 4.85
CA GLN A 116 9.01 4.41 6.27
C GLN A 116 9.36 5.62 7.14
N ALA A 117 10.47 6.31 6.87
CA ALA A 117 10.84 7.51 7.61
C ALA A 117 9.83 8.66 7.38
N LEU A 118 9.33 8.81 6.14
CA LEU A 118 8.32 9.81 5.81
C LEU A 118 6.98 9.51 6.46
N GLU A 119 6.55 8.25 6.45
CA GLU A 119 5.32 7.80 7.11
C GLU A 119 5.42 7.96 8.62
N LYS A 120 6.55 7.56 9.22
CA LYS A 120 6.81 7.79 10.65
C LYS A 120 6.69 9.27 10.99
N LYS A 121 7.33 10.16 10.22
CA LYS A 121 7.21 11.62 10.43
C LYS A 121 5.79 12.15 10.25
N LEU A 122 4.99 11.52 9.38
CA LEU A 122 3.61 11.92 9.18
C LEU A 122 2.73 11.53 10.38
N PHE A 123 2.89 10.29 10.87
CA PHE A 123 2.04 9.70 11.91
C PHE A 123 2.54 9.93 13.34
N GLU A 124 3.81 10.28 13.56
CA GLU A 124 4.33 10.61 14.90
C GLU A 124 3.56 11.73 15.60
N LYS A 125 2.90 12.60 14.81
CA LYS A 125 2.01 13.67 15.29
C LYS A 125 0.83 13.14 16.12
N LEU A 126 0.45 11.87 15.95
CA LEU A 126 -0.59 11.21 16.73
C LEU A 126 -0.08 10.78 18.12
N GLY A 127 1.24 10.66 18.32
CA GLY A 127 1.82 10.17 19.57
C GLY A 127 1.18 8.84 20.00
N ARG A 128 0.59 8.81 21.20
CA ARG A 128 -0.08 7.62 21.75
C ARG A 128 -1.36 7.24 21.00
N GLU A 129 -1.97 8.16 20.25
CA GLU A 129 -3.21 7.92 19.51
C GLU A 129 -3.02 7.14 18.21
N GLU A 130 -1.78 6.90 17.76
CA GLU A 130 -1.52 6.17 16.52
C GLU A 130 -2.13 4.76 16.54
N ILE A 131 -2.10 4.10 17.71
CA ILE A 131 -2.68 2.78 17.92
C ILE A 131 -4.21 2.84 17.80
N ASN A 132 -4.85 3.81 18.46
CA ASN A 132 -6.30 4.00 18.42
C ASN A 132 -6.78 4.36 17.01
N PHE A 133 -6.05 5.23 16.33
CA PHE A 133 -6.29 5.58 14.93
C PHE A 133 -6.22 4.36 14.03
N SER A 134 -5.15 3.56 14.14
CA SER A 134 -4.97 2.33 13.37
C SER A 134 -6.09 1.31 13.61
N ASN A 135 -6.54 1.16 14.86
CA ASN A 135 -7.66 0.28 15.22
C ASN A 135 -8.99 0.78 14.62
N SER A 136 -9.21 2.09 14.62
CA SER A 136 -10.39 2.71 14.00
C SER A 136 -10.42 2.46 12.49
N LEU A 137 -9.27 2.58 11.80
CA LEU A 137 -9.17 2.25 10.38
C LEU A 137 -9.45 0.77 10.12
N ARG A 138 -8.93 -0.14 10.94
CA ARG A 138 -9.19 -1.59 10.82
C ARG A 138 -10.68 -1.90 10.96
N LEU A 139 -11.38 -1.26 11.89
CA LEU A 139 -12.83 -1.38 12.05
C LEU A 139 -13.59 -0.94 10.80
N ILE A 140 -13.26 0.24 10.27
CA ILE A 140 -13.90 0.78 9.06
C ILE A 140 -13.66 -0.14 7.86
N LEU A 141 -12.47 -0.74 7.76
CA LEU A 141 -12.11 -1.71 6.72
C LEU A 141 -12.71 -3.11 6.95
N GLY A 142 -13.55 -3.30 7.98
CA GLY A 142 -14.19 -4.58 8.29
C GLY A 142 -13.25 -5.66 8.82
N LYS A 143 -12.04 -5.30 9.25
CA LYS A 143 -11.07 -6.23 9.85
C LYS A 143 -11.42 -6.43 11.34
N LYS A 144 -11.54 -7.69 11.80
CA LYS A 144 -11.73 -8.01 13.22
C LYS A 144 -10.58 -7.42 14.05
N ILE A 145 -10.85 -6.53 15.00
CA ILE A 145 -9.81 -6.09 15.94
C ILE A 145 -9.54 -7.25 16.90
N ARG A 146 -8.32 -7.79 16.91
CA ARG A 146 -7.82 -8.54 18.05
C ARG A 146 -7.27 -7.53 19.05
N VAL A 147 -8.15 -6.95 19.88
CA VAL A 147 -7.68 -6.19 21.05
C VAL A 147 -7.15 -7.25 22.02
N LYS A 148 -5.83 -7.32 22.22
CA LYS A 148 -5.32 -7.92 23.45
C LYS A 148 -5.68 -6.93 24.55
N ALA A 149 -6.70 -7.24 25.33
CA ALA A 149 -6.88 -6.59 26.61
C ALA A 149 -5.65 -6.98 27.45
N GLU A 150 -4.79 -6.01 27.75
CA GLU A 150 -3.87 -6.15 28.87
C GLU A 150 -4.75 -6.19 30.14
N LYS A 151 -4.61 -7.27 30.92
CA LYS A 151 -5.18 -7.39 32.25
C LYS A 151 -4.24 -6.75 33.26
#